data_AF-A0A7V9IG71-F1
#
_entry.id   AF-A0A7V9IG71-F1
#
_cell.length_a   1.000
_cell.length_b   1.000
_cell.length_c   1.000
_cell.angle_alpha   90.00
_cell.angle_beta   90.00
_cell.angle_gamma   90.00
#
_symmetry.space_group_name_H-M   'P 1'
#
loop_
_entity.id
_entity.type
_entity.pdbx_description
1 polymer ?
#
loop_
_entity_poly.entity_id
_entity_poly.type
_entity_poly.pdbx_seq_one_letter_code
_entity_poly.pdbx_strand_id
1 'polypeptide(L)'
;LLFAETTKFDGQERRELHPWEIAQIAGRAGRFGLVERGHVGVLTGIVWAQADPKLVESALVPHVELPGGHYGYRVVDTARIRPRLEDLPVESPTQLPAALRAWHNAALRQWATEGWLSMESIGPLLSRLDTVQRRLRERGRSLSLEQTWKLVNAPVDEDNAELLATLALAVAGDRAQRPVLGWLLDTSRLRDASLEDAEEAARTASILRWFALQYPGVAGVTIERAAALEHAAAERVSARLEAEVRSPSVGRCRACGQSCAPWYPLCDRCHGRR
;
A
#
# COMPACT_ATOMS: atom_id res chain seq x y z
N LEU A 1 10.76 -22.48 0.58
CA LEU A 1 10.85 -21.00 0.58
C LEU A 1 12.29 -20.61 0.79
N LEU A 2 12.82 -19.67 0.00
CA LEU A 2 14.20 -19.19 0.13
C LEU A 2 14.18 -17.68 0.38
N PHE A 3 14.84 -17.22 1.45
CA PHE A 3 15.06 -15.80 1.73
C PHE A 3 16.24 -15.29 0.90
N ALA A 4 16.01 -14.26 0.09
CA ALA A 4 17.08 -13.58 -0.64
C ALA A 4 17.77 -12.50 0.21
N GLU A 5 17.01 -11.84 1.09
CA GLU A 5 17.51 -10.87 2.07
C GLU A 5 16.79 -11.10 3.41
N THR A 6 17.46 -10.74 4.50
CA THR A 6 16.88 -10.70 5.85
C THR A 6 16.71 -9.28 6.38
N THR A 7 16.81 -8.29 5.50
CA THR A 7 16.54 -6.88 5.81
C THR A 7 15.41 -6.35 4.95
N LYS A 8 14.73 -5.31 5.44
CA LYS A 8 13.71 -4.58 4.69
C LYS A 8 13.79 -3.09 4.99
N PHE A 9 13.36 -2.26 4.05
CA PHE A 9 13.09 -0.84 4.29
C PHE A 9 11.69 -0.69 4.90
N ASP A 10 11.58 -0.05 6.05
CA ASP A 10 10.29 0.13 6.75
C ASP A 10 9.67 1.52 6.54
N GLY A 11 10.21 2.31 5.62
CA GLY A 11 9.80 3.69 5.35
C GLY A 11 10.79 4.72 5.91
N GLN A 12 11.67 4.33 6.85
CA GLN A 12 12.67 5.22 7.43
C GLN A 12 14.09 4.69 7.24
N GLU A 13 14.32 3.41 7.53
CA GLU A 13 15.63 2.79 7.41
C GLU A 13 15.54 1.35 6.91
N ARG A 14 16.69 0.80 6.45
CA ARG A 14 16.80 -0.64 6.22
C ARG A 14 17.19 -1.30 7.54
N ARG A 15 16.30 -2.14 8.05
CA ARG A 15 16.51 -2.91 9.28
C ARG A 15 16.33 -4.41 9.04
N GLU A 16 16.81 -5.22 9.97
CA GLU A 16 16.56 -6.66 9.96
C GLU A 16 15.06 -6.96 10.09
N LEU A 17 14.64 -8.08 9.49
CA LEU A 17 13.32 -8.65 9.68
C LEU A 17 13.17 -9.11 11.13
N HIS A 18 12.05 -8.76 11.75
CA HIS A 18 11.73 -9.29 13.07
C HIS A 18 11.42 -10.78 12.97
N PRO A 19 11.65 -11.55 14.06
CA PRO A 19 11.37 -12.98 14.05
C PRO A 19 9.92 -13.34 13.67
N TRP A 20 8.94 -12.55 14.08
CA TRP A 20 7.54 -12.76 13.70
C TRP A 20 7.29 -12.54 12.19
N GLU A 21 8.05 -11.66 11.53
CA GLU A 21 7.97 -11.42 10.07
C GLU A 21 8.53 -12.62 9.33
N ILE A 22 9.70 -13.12 9.77
CA ILE A 22 10.32 -14.33 9.22
C ILE A 22 9.41 -15.54 9.41
N ALA A 23 8.85 -15.74 10.61
CA ALA A 23 7.94 -16.85 10.89
C ALA A 23 6.69 -16.82 9.98
N GLN A 24 6.10 -15.64 9.74
CA GLN A 24 4.97 -15.47 8.82
C GLN A 24 5.33 -15.82 7.37
N ILE A 25 6.52 -15.44 6.92
CA ILE A 25 7.02 -15.76 5.58
C ILE A 25 7.30 -17.27 5.50
N ALA A 26 8.11 -17.80 6.42
CA ALA A 26 8.51 -19.20 6.52
C ALA A 26 7.32 -20.16 6.62
N GLY A 27 6.27 -19.78 7.36
CA GLY A 27 5.03 -20.56 7.50
C GLY A 27 4.27 -20.79 6.19
N ARG A 28 4.61 -20.07 5.11
CA ARG A 28 4.05 -20.33 3.77
C ARG A 28 4.69 -21.52 3.07
N ALA A 29 5.83 -22.04 3.56
CA ALA A 29 6.56 -23.14 2.95
C ALA A 29 5.87 -24.51 3.09
N GLY A 30 5.00 -24.67 4.09
CA GLY A 30 4.24 -25.89 4.33
C GLY A 30 2.80 -25.57 4.68
N ARG A 31 1.85 -26.06 3.88
CA ARG A 31 0.41 -25.95 4.17
C ARG A 31 -0.13 -27.33 4.45
N PHE A 32 -0.71 -27.51 5.63
CA PHE A 32 -1.37 -28.75 6.03
C PHE A 32 -2.40 -29.15 4.96
N GLY A 33 -2.30 -30.36 4.42
CA GLY A 33 -3.15 -30.88 3.35
C GLY A 33 -2.65 -30.69 1.91
N LEU A 34 -1.55 -29.95 1.68
CA LEU A 34 -0.91 -29.83 0.35
C LEU A 34 0.48 -30.47 0.31
N VAL A 35 1.26 -30.30 1.37
CA VAL A 35 2.62 -30.86 1.51
C VAL A 35 2.86 -31.28 2.96
N GLU A 36 3.50 -32.44 3.16
CA GLU A 36 3.76 -32.99 4.50
C GLU A 36 4.85 -32.23 5.27
N ARG A 37 5.79 -31.58 4.56
CA ARG A 37 6.90 -30.83 5.15
C ARG A 37 7.17 -29.55 4.37
N GLY A 38 7.33 -28.44 5.08
CA GLY A 38 7.78 -27.17 4.52
C GLY A 38 9.29 -27.00 4.69
N HIS A 39 9.99 -26.65 3.61
CA HIS A 39 11.43 -26.38 3.65
C HIS A 39 11.68 -24.87 3.57
N VAL A 40 12.52 -24.36 4.46
CA VAL A 40 12.91 -22.96 4.54
C VAL A 40 14.44 -22.88 4.47
N GLY A 41 14.96 -21.93 3.70
CA GLY A 41 16.40 -21.71 3.57
C GLY A 41 16.70 -20.30 3.12
N VAL A 42 17.97 -20.05 2.82
CA VAL A 42 18.46 -18.77 2.29
C VAL A 42 19.05 -18.97 0.90
N LEU A 43 19.01 -17.92 0.09
CA LEU A 43 19.67 -17.90 -1.22
C LEU A 43 21.15 -17.58 -1.03
N THR A 44 22.03 -18.35 -1.65
CA THR A 44 23.49 -18.17 -1.58
C THR A 44 24.10 -18.09 -2.98
N GLY A 45 25.31 -17.53 -3.09
CA GLY A 45 26.04 -17.45 -4.35
C GLY A 45 25.59 -16.33 -5.30
N ILE A 46 24.72 -15.42 -4.85
CA ILE A 46 24.27 -14.25 -5.61
C ILE A 46 24.72 -12.98 -4.89
N VAL A 47 25.44 -12.10 -5.59
CA VAL A 47 26.15 -10.94 -5.01
C VAL A 47 25.24 -10.02 -4.18
N TRP A 48 23.99 -9.84 -4.61
CA TRP A 48 23.04 -8.96 -3.95
C TRP A 48 22.16 -9.66 -2.90
N ALA A 49 22.15 -10.99 -2.86
CA ALA A 49 21.35 -11.75 -1.90
C ALA A 49 22.11 -11.92 -0.58
N GLN A 50 21.78 -11.08 0.40
CA GLN A 50 22.43 -11.04 1.70
C GLN A 50 21.43 -11.42 2.79
N ALA A 51 21.11 -12.71 2.86
CA ALA A 51 20.27 -13.27 3.92
C ALA A 51 21.13 -13.91 5.01
N ASP A 52 20.83 -13.60 6.28
CA ASP A 52 21.45 -14.27 7.43
C ASP A 52 20.72 -15.59 7.75
N PRO A 53 21.34 -16.77 7.52
CA PRO A 53 20.71 -18.05 7.84
C PRO A 53 20.45 -18.24 9.34
N LYS A 54 21.26 -17.66 10.23
CA LYS A 54 21.08 -17.81 11.69
C LYS A 54 19.85 -17.06 12.17
N LEU A 55 19.63 -15.86 11.64
CA LEU A 55 18.42 -15.10 11.92
C LEU A 55 17.17 -15.86 11.44
N VAL A 56 17.22 -16.44 10.23
CA VAL A 56 16.12 -17.27 9.72
C VAL A 56 15.85 -18.48 10.61
N GLU A 57 16.89 -19.23 10.98
CA GLU A 57 16.79 -20.44 11.80
C GLU A 57 16.21 -20.14 13.19
N SER A 58 16.71 -19.12 13.87
CA SER A 58 16.22 -18.73 15.20
C SER A 58 14.75 -18.32 15.20
N ALA A 59 14.27 -17.72 14.10
CA ALA A 59 12.88 -17.29 13.95
C ALA A 59 11.91 -18.44 13.57
N LEU A 60 12.40 -19.67 13.35
CA LEU A 60 11.51 -20.81 13.11
C LEU A 60 10.85 -21.33 14.40
N VAL A 61 11.39 -20.98 15.56
CA VAL A 61 10.88 -21.42 16.86
C VAL A 61 10.33 -20.22 17.65
N PRO A 62 9.09 -20.30 18.18
CA PRO A 62 8.57 -19.30 19.11
C PRO A 62 9.48 -19.20 20.35
N HIS A 63 9.87 -17.99 20.74
CA HIS A 63 10.84 -17.73 21.80
C HIS A 63 10.40 -16.64 22.79
N VAL A 64 9.21 -16.05 22.60
CA VAL A 64 8.63 -15.07 23.52
C VAL A 64 7.61 -15.78 24.38
N GLU A 65 7.84 -15.86 25.69
CA GLU A 65 6.86 -16.41 26.63
C GLU A 65 5.65 -15.47 26.74
N LEU A 66 4.45 -16.04 26.62
CA LEU A 66 3.17 -15.37 26.67
C LEU A 66 2.43 -15.72 27.97
N PRO A 67 1.47 -14.89 28.42
CA PRO A 67 0.61 -15.23 29.55
C PRO A 67 -0.03 -16.61 29.37
N GLY A 68 0.01 -17.43 30.43
CA GLY A 68 -0.50 -18.81 30.41
C GLY A 68 0.53 -19.88 30.02
N GLY A 69 1.83 -19.54 29.93
CA GLY A 69 2.90 -20.51 29.68
C GLY A 69 3.03 -20.93 28.21
N HIS A 70 2.43 -20.17 27.29
CA HIS A 70 2.55 -20.38 25.85
C HIS A 70 3.77 -19.65 25.30
N TYR A 71 4.28 -20.06 24.14
CA TYR A 71 5.33 -19.34 23.43
C TYR A 71 4.81 -18.75 22.11
N GLY A 72 5.21 -17.52 21.82
CA GLY A 72 4.94 -16.79 20.59
C GLY A 72 6.20 -16.12 20.03
N TYR A 73 6.00 -15.21 19.07
CA TYR A 73 7.09 -14.46 18.42
C TYR A 73 7.16 -12.98 18.82
N ARG A 74 6.11 -12.47 19.47
CA ARG A 74 6.04 -11.12 20.04
C ARG A 74 4.86 -11.01 21.00
N VAL A 75 4.97 -10.12 21.98
CA VAL A 75 3.80 -9.59 22.69
C VAL A 75 3.27 -8.40 21.89
N VAL A 76 1.95 -8.30 21.72
CA VAL A 76 1.32 -7.11 21.15
C VAL A 76 0.70 -6.34 22.30
N ASP A 77 1.46 -5.36 22.78
CA ASP A 77 1.14 -4.51 23.93
C ASP A 77 0.91 -3.06 23.52
N THR A 78 1.00 -2.73 22.23
CA THR A 78 0.80 -1.38 21.71
C THR A 78 -0.48 -1.25 20.90
N ALA A 79 -1.08 -0.07 20.95
CA ALA A 79 -2.25 0.31 20.18
C ALA A 79 -2.04 1.66 19.45
N ARG A 80 -2.84 1.87 18.40
CA ARG A 80 -2.90 3.13 17.67
C ARG A 80 -4.32 3.69 17.70
N ILE A 81 -4.44 4.99 17.88
CA ILE A 81 -5.73 5.69 17.81
C ILE A 81 -5.75 6.80 16.77
N ARG A 82 -6.96 7.07 16.28
CA ARG A 82 -7.28 8.13 15.33
C ARG A 82 -8.69 8.67 15.66
N PRO A 83 -9.01 9.93 15.30
CA PRO A 83 -10.34 10.46 15.57
C PRO A 83 -11.38 9.85 14.65
N ARG A 84 -12.60 9.70 15.16
CA ARG A 84 -13.82 9.58 14.38
C ARG A 84 -14.36 10.98 14.06
N LEU A 85 -15.29 11.07 13.12
CA LEU A 85 -15.92 12.35 12.79
C LEU A 85 -16.67 12.94 13.99
N GLU A 86 -17.34 12.08 14.78
CA GLU A 86 -18.06 12.44 16.01
C GLU A 86 -17.17 13.00 17.13
N ASP A 87 -15.86 12.72 17.08
CA ASP A 87 -14.89 13.25 18.05
C ASP A 87 -14.45 14.70 17.73
N LEU A 88 -14.83 15.22 16.56
CA LEU A 88 -14.38 16.52 16.06
C LEU A 88 -15.52 17.55 16.16
N PRO A 89 -15.30 18.71 16.81
CA PRO A 89 -16.30 19.77 16.91
C PRO A 89 -16.38 20.57 15.60
N VAL A 90 -16.93 19.96 14.55
CA VAL A 90 -17.01 20.53 13.21
C VAL A 90 -18.41 20.44 12.62
N GLU A 91 -18.82 21.47 11.90
CA GLU A 91 -20.10 21.54 11.20
C GLU A 91 -19.91 21.57 9.67
N SER A 92 -18.70 21.90 9.21
CA SER A 92 -18.37 22.04 7.80
C SER A 92 -17.00 21.45 7.46
N PRO A 93 -16.79 20.99 6.20
CA PRO A 93 -15.50 20.44 5.78
C PRO A 93 -14.31 21.37 6.02
N THR A 94 -14.48 22.68 5.88
CA THR A 94 -13.39 23.66 5.99
C THR A 94 -12.78 23.73 7.39
N GLN A 95 -13.50 23.26 8.42
CA GLN A 95 -13.02 23.22 9.81
C GLN A 95 -12.18 21.97 10.10
N LEU A 96 -12.27 20.91 9.27
CA LEU A 96 -11.57 19.65 9.47
C LEU A 96 -10.04 19.79 9.67
N PRO A 97 -9.30 20.60 8.89
CA PRO A 97 -7.85 20.71 9.08
C PRO A 97 -7.48 21.24 10.47
N ALA A 98 -8.20 22.25 10.95
CA ALA A 98 -7.96 22.84 12.26
C ALA A 98 -8.38 21.88 13.39
N ALA A 99 -9.55 21.24 13.25
CA ALA A 99 -10.05 20.28 14.24
C ALA A 99 -9.15 19.05 14.38
N LEU A 100 -8.64 18.50 13.28
CA LEU A 100 -7.70 17.37 13.30
C LEU A 100 -6.40 17.71 14.01
N ARG A 101 -5.84 18.90 13.77
CA ARG A 101 -4.63 19.38 14.47
C ARG A 101 -4.90 19.60 15.96
N ALA A 102 -6.04 20.20 16.30
CA ALA A 102 -6.44 20.42 17.69
C ALA A 102 -6.63 19.08 18.43
N TRP A 103 -7.33 18.12 17.81
CA TRP A 103 -7.51 16.78 18.36
C TRP A 103 -6.17 16.08 18.55
N HIS A 104 -5.28 16.09 17.55
CA HIS A 104 -3.99 15.41 17.64
C HIS A 104 -3.11 16.01 18.76
N ASN A 105 -3.08 17.34 18.89
CA ASN A 105 -2.35 18.01 19.96
C ASN A 105 -2.97 17.76 21.35
N ALA A 106 -4.29 17.61 21.44
CA ALA A 106 -4.95 17.23 22.69
C ALA A 106 -4.63 15.77 23.04
N ALA A 107 -4.71 14.86 22.07
CA ALA A 107 -4.41 13.45 22.23
C ALA A 107 -2.97 13.21 22.69
N LEU A 108 -2.00 13.83 22.02
CA LEU A 108 -0.58 13.74 22.41
C LEU A 108 -0.33 14.18 23.86
N ARG A 109 -1.04 15.19 24.34
CA ARG A 109 -0.93 15.66 25.73
C ARG A 109 -1.63 14.73 26.71
N GLN A 110 -2.83 14.27 26.38
CA GLN A 110 -3.64 13.39 27.23
C GLN A 110 -2.94 12.05 27.49
N TRP A 111 -2.30 11.50 26.47
CA TRP A 111 -1.67 10.17 26.51
C TRP A 111 -0.14 10.24 26.48
N ALA A 112 0.45 11.39 26.83
CA ALA A 112 1.90 11.58 26.83
C ALA A 112 2.66 10.56 27.69
N THR A 113 2.02 10.04 28.74
CA THR A 113 2.61 9.09 29.69
C THR A 113 2.26 7.63 29.38
N GLU A 114 1.34 7.36 28.45
CA GLU A 114 0.89 6.01 28.12
C GLU A 114 1.80 5.40 27.05
N GLY A 115 2.85 4.69 27.46
CA GLY A 115 3.82 4.09 26.52
C GLY A 115 3.23 3.03 25.58
N TRP A 116 2.06 2.49 25.89
CA TRP A 116 1.37 1.48 25.08
C TRP A 116 0.48 2.09 23.99
N LEU A 117 0.19 3.39 24.02
CA LEU A 117 -0.73 4.02 23.10
C LEU A 117 -0.03 5.06 22.23
N SER A 118 -0.17 4.93 20.91
CA SER A 118 0.38 5.87 19.94
C SER A 118 -0.71 6.53 19.11
N MET A 119 -0.48 7.78 18.70
CA MET A 119 -1.39 8.51 17.83
C MET A 119 -0.98 8.27 16.38
N GLU A 120 -1.95 7.90 15.55
CA GLU A 120 -1.71 7.79 14.12
C GLU A 120 -1.35 9.16 13.52
N SER A 121 -0.45 9.17 12.54
CA SER A 121 -0.08 10.39 11.83
C SER A 121 -1.29 10.96 11.10
N ILE A 122 -1.59 12.24 11.35
CA ILE A 122 -2.65 12.97 10.62
C ILE A 122 -2.16 13.58 9.30
N GLY A 123 -0.85 13.52 9.01
CA GLY A 123 -0.24 14.12 7.83
C GLY A 123 -0.86 13.65 6.51
N PRO A 124 -0.96 12.33 6.25
CA PRO A 124 -1.57 11.81 5.03
C PRO A 124 -3.03 12.25 4.88
N LEU A 125 -3.79 12.26 5.98
CA LEU A 125 -5.19 12.68 6.00
C LEU A 125 -5.34 14.17 5.65
N LEU A 126 -4.48 15.03 6.20
CA LEU A 126 -4.45 16.46 5.91
C LEU A 126 -4.06 16.73 4.44
N SER A 127 -3.11 15.97 3.88
CA SER A 127 -2.69 16.10 2.48
C SER A 127 -3.83 15.77 1.51
N ARG A 128 -4.53 14.66 1.75
CA ARG A 128 -5.73 14.29 0.99
C ARG A 128 -6.83 15.34 1.10
N LEU A 129 -7.08 15.84 2.30
CA LEU A 129 -8.08 16.86 2.57
C LEU A 129 -7.79 18.17 1.82
N ASP A 130 -6.53 18.63 1.85
CA ASP A 130 -6.12 19.84 1.11
C ASP A 130 -6.36 19.66 -0.39
N THR A 131 -5.90 18.54 -0.96
CA THR A 131 -6.04 18.23 -2.39
C THR A 131 -7.51 18.21 -2.82
N VAL A 132 -8.37 17.51 -2.08
CA VAL A 132 -9.81 17.42 -2.35
C VAL A 132 -10.48 18.79 -2.22
N GLN A 133 -10.24 19.52 -1.13
CA GLN A 133 -10.89 20.82 -0.90
C GLN A 133 -10.44 21.88 -1.89
N ARG A 134 -9.15 21.90 -2.23
CA ARG A 134 -8.61 22.81 -3.27
C ARG A 134 -9.32 22.58 -4.60
N ARG A 135 -9.39 21.32 -5.05
CA ARG A 135 -10.00 20.95 -6.35
C ARG A 135 -11.50 21.24 -6.38
N LEU A 136 -12.21 21.00 -5.28
CA LEU A 136 -13.62 21.39 -5.15
C LEU A 136 -13.80 22.91 -5.26
N ARG A 137 -12.99 23.70 -4.54
CA ARG A 137 -13.03 25.18 -4.60
C ARG A 137 -12.74 25.72 -6.00
N GLU A 138 -11.70 25.21 -6.67
CA GLU A 138 -11.34 25.60 -8.04
C GLU A 138 -12.48 25.40 -9.05
N ARG A 139 -13.36 24.44 -8.80
CA ARG A 139 -14.51 24.12 -9.65
C ARG A 139 -15.83 24.71 -9.15
N GLY A 140 -15.80 25.52 -8.08
CA GLY A 140 -17.00 26.09 -7.46
C GLY A 140 -17.93 25.02 -6.91
N ARG A 141 -17.38 23.92 -6.41
CA ARG A 141 -18.10 22.76 -5.87
C ARG A 141 -17.86 22.61 -4.37
N SER A 142 -18.76 21.91 -3.72
CA SER A 142 -18.66 21.52 -2.32
C SER A 142 -19.24 20.12 -2.12
N LEU A 143 -18.87 19.51 -1.02
CA LEU A 143 -19.41 18.24 -0.54
C LEU A 143 -19.92 18.44 0.89
N SER A 144 -20.81 17.55 1.35
CA SER A 144 -21.15 17.51 2.76
C SER A 144 -19.94 17.13 3.62
N LEU A 145 -20.02 17.42 4.92
CA LEU A 145 -19.02 17.00 5.91
C LEU A 145 -18.79 15.48 5.87
N GLU A 146 -19.88 14.70 5.87
CA GLU A 146 -19.83 13.23 5.82
C GLU A 146 -19.19 12.72 4.53
N GLN A 147 -19.55 13.30 3.37
CA GLN A 147 -18.97 12.92 2.07
C GLN A 147 -17.49 13.23 2.03
N THR A 148 -17.08 14.41 2.51
CA THR A 148 -15.67 14.78 2.58
C THR A 148 -14.90 13.82 3.50
N TRP A 149 -15.42 13.57 4.72
CA TRP A 149 -14.80 12.68 5.68
C TRP A 149 -14.65 11.26 5.15
N LYS A 150 -15.69 10.73 4.49
CA LYS A 150 -15.66 9.40 3.86
C LYS A 150 -14.58 9.31 2.78
N LEU A 151 -14.47 10.32 1.91
CA LEU A 151 -13.48 10.34 0.83
C LEU A 151 -12.04 10.44 1.35
N VAL A 152 -11.74 11.32 2.31
CA VAL A 152 -10.36 11.45 2.80
C VAL A 152 -9.86 10.21 3.57
N ASN A 153 -10.80 9.39 4.04
CA ASN A 153 -10.57 8.09 4.66
C ASN A 153 -10.57 6.92 3.66
N ALA A 154 -10.65 7.19 2.35
CA ALA A 154 -10.53 6.16 1.33
C ALA A 154 -9.19 5.41 1.46
N PRO A 155 -9.15 4.11 1.11
CA PRO A 155 -7.93 3.31 1.11
C PRO A 155 -7.07 3.67 -0.12
N VAL A 156 -6.59 4.91 -0.17
CA VAL A 156 -5.77 5.46 -1.25
C VAL A 156 -4.42 5.87 -0.72
N ASP A 157 -3.35 5.54 -1.41
CA ASP A 157 -2.01 6.02 -1.05
C ASP A 157 -1.86 7.52 -1.37
N GLU A 158 -0.80 8.16 -0.87
CA GLU A 158 -0.58 9.60 -1.08
C GLU A 158 -0.43 9.96 -2.56
N ASP A 159 0.17 9.07 -3.36
CA ASP A 159 0.33 9.22 -4.81
C ASP A 159 -1.00 9.29 -5.58
N ASN A 160 -2.09 8.85 -4.94
CA ASN A 160 -3.44 8.79 -5.54
C ASN A 160 -4.34 9.97 -5.10
N ALA A 161 -3.78 11.03 -4.51
CA ALA A 161 -4.55 12.18 -4.05
C ALA A 161 -5.30 12.91 -5.18
N GLU A 162 -4.73 12.97 -6.39
CA GLU A 162 -5.39 13.59 -7.55
C GLU A 162 -6.56 12.74 -8.09
N LEU A 163 -6.44 11.41 -8.06
CA LEU A 163 -7.58 10.53 -8.33
C LEU A 163 -8.68 10.75 -7.29
N LEU A 164 -8.32 10.87 -6.01
CA LEU A 164 -9.31 11.13 -4.96
C LEU A 164 -10.05 12.47 -5.19
N ALA A 165 -9.36 13.52 -5.63
CA ALA A 165 -9.99 14.77 -6.00
C ALA A 165 -10.92 14.65 -7.22
N THR A 166 -10.54 13.86 -8.22
CA THR A 166 -11.39 13.53 -9.38
C THR A 166 -12.69 12.86 -8.92
N LEU A 167 -12.59 11.90 -8.00
CA LEU A 167 -13.73 11.22 -7.40
C LEU A 167 -14.60 12.18 -6.57
N ALA A 168 -13.99 13.08 -5.79
CA ALA A 168 -14.72 14.10 -5.03
C ALA A 168 -15.54 15.03 -5.94
N LEU A 169 -14.95 15.48 -7.05
CA LEU A 169 -15.66 16.28 -8.06
C LEU A 169 -16.81 15.51 -8.71
N ALA A 170 -16.62 14.22 -8.99
CA ALA A 170 -17.68 13.36 -9.50
C ALA A 170 -18.85 13.24 -8.52
N VAL A 171 -18.57 13.07 -7.22
CA VAL A 171 -19.60 13.05 -6.15
C VAL A 171 -20.30 14.40 -6.04
N ALA A 172 -19.58 15.51 -6.24
CA ALA A 172 -20.15 16.86 -6.25
C ALA A 172 -20.95 17.19 -7.53
N GLY A 173 -21.14 16.20 -8.42
CA GLY A 173 -21.94 16.33 -9.63
C GLY A 173 -21.22 16.99 -10.81
N ASP A 174 -19.90 17.11 -10.78
CA ASP A 174 -19.13 17.63 -11.92
C ASP A 174 -19.11 16.61 -13.07
N ARG A 175 -19.93 16.86 -14.09
CA ARG A 175 -20.05 15.99 -15.28
C ARG A 175 -18.76 15.89 -16.08
N ALA A 176 -17.80 16.82 -15.93
CA ALA A 176 -16.51 16.77 -16.60
C ALA A 176 -15.67 15.54 -16.17
N GLN A 177 -15.96 14.95 -15.01
CA GLN A 177 -15.21 13.79 -14.51
C GLN A 177 -15.66 12.47 -15.17
N ARG A 178 -16.84 12.43 -15.78
CA ARG A 178 -17.36 11.23 -16.45
C ARG A 178 -16.45 10.70 -17.57
N PRO A 179 -15.95 11.52 -18.53
CA PRO A 179 -15.00 11.02 -19.53
C PRO A 179 -13.66 10.58 -18.91
N VAL A 180 -13.17 11.28 -17.88
CA VAL A 180 -11.90 10.92 -17.20
C VAL A 180 -12.01 9.55 -16.53
N LEU A 181 -13.04 9.35 -15.71
CA LEU A 181 -13.31 8.06 -15.06
C LEU A 181 -13.70 6.98 -16.08
N GLY A 182 -14.36 7.36 -17.16
CA GLY A 182 -14.66 6.50 -18.30
C GLY A 182 -13.40 5.94 -18.94
N TRP A 183 -12.38 6.76 -19.15
CA TRP A 183 -11.07 6.35 -19.67
C TRP A 183 -10.30 5.47 -18.70
N LEU A 184 -10.31 5.79 -17.40
CA LEU A 184 -9.66 4.95 -16.38
C LEU A 184 -10.24 3.53 -16.35
N LEU A 185 -11.56 3.41 -16.53
CA LEU A 185 -12.34 2.17 -16.59
C LEU A 185 -12.29 1.47 -17.95
N ASP A 186 -11.68 2.05 -18.97
CA ASP A 186 -11.58 1.44 -20.29
C ASP A 186 -10.54 0.32 -20.27
N THR A 187 -10.98 -0.93 -20.40
CA THR A 187 -10.10 -2.09 -20.40
C THR A 187 -9.29 -2.22 -21.68
N SER A 188 -9.73 -1.60 -22.79
CA SER A 188 -9.07 -1.70 -24.09
C SER A 188 -7.65 -1.10 -24.06
N ARG A 189 -7.41 -0.08 -23.20
CA ARG A 189 -6.09 0.54 -23.00
C ARG A 189 -5.04 -0.43 -22.46
N LEU A 190 -5.44 -1.55 -21.87
CA LEU A 190 -4.53 -2.51 -21.25
C LEU A 190 -3.92 -3.51 -22.24
N ARG A 191 -4.44 -3.58 -23.47
CA ARG A 191 -3.96 -4.52 -24.49
C ARG A 191 -2.45 -4.40 -24.71
N ASP A 192 -1.97 -3.17 -24.82
CA ASP A 192 -0.56 -2.87 -25.13
C ASP A 192 0.20 -2.25 -23.96
N ALA A 193 -0.45 -2.12 -22.79
CA ALA A 193 0.13 -1.53 -21.58
C ALA A 193 1.46 -2.20 -21.17
N SER A 194 2.36 -1.39 -20.58
CA SER A 194 3.55 -1.91 -19.90
C SER A 194 3.15 -2.69 -18.63
N LEU A 195 4.13 -3.38 -18.01
CA LEU A 195 3.89 -4.02 -16.71
C LEU A 195 3.50 -2.97 -15.66
N GLU A 196 4.23 -1.86 -15.61
CA GLU A 196 4.00 -0.75 -14.69
C GLU A 196 2.60 -0.12 -14.88
N ASP A 197 2.20 0.15 -16.12
CA ASP A 197 0.86 0.70 -16.42
C ASP A 197 -0.26 -0.27 -16.03
N ALA A 198 -0.03 -1.58 -16.18
CA ALA A 198 -1.01 -2.59 -15.81
C ALA A 198 -1.12 -2.73 -14.28
N GLU A 199 0.00 -2.66 -13.55
CA GLU A 199 0.00 -2.62 -12.08
C GLU A 199 -0.68 -1.35 -11.55
N GLU A 200 -0.43 -0.20 -12.18
CA GLU A 200 -1.09 1.05 -11.86
C GLU A 200 -2.60 0.97 -12.14
N ALA A 201 -3.01 0.35 -13.25
CA ALA A 201 -4.41 0.11 -13.53
C ALA A 201 -5.07 -0.81 -12.48
N ALA A 202 -4.36 -1.82 -11.97
CA ALA A 202 -4.86 -2.68 -10.89
C ALA A 202 -5.04 -1.90 -9.58
N ARG A 203 -4.08 -1.04 -9.20
CA ARG A 203 -4.22 -0.13 -8.04
C ARG A 203 -5.41 0.79 -8.20
N THR A 204 -5.51 1.45 -9.36
CA THR A 204 -6.66 2.30 -9.71
C THR A 204 -7.98 1.53 -9.62
N ALA A 205 -8.04 0.29 -10.11
CA ALA A 205 -9.24 -0.54 -10.06
C ALA A 205 -9.70 -0.82 -8.63
N SER A 206 -8.77 -1.12 -7.71
CA SER A 206 -9.08 -1.30 -6.28
C SER A 206 -9.73 -0.06 -5.67
N ILE A 207 -9.19 1.13 -5.97
CA ILE A 207 -9.75 2.42 -5.53
C ILE A 207 -11.15 2.63 -6.12
N LEU A 208 -11.34 2.35 -7.42
CA LEU A 208 -12.62 2.49 -8.10
C LEU A 208 -13.67 1.47 -7.61
N ARG A 209 -13.26 0.28 -7.17
CA ARG A 209 -14.15 -0.70 -6.53
C ARG A 209 -14.64 -0.18 -5.18
N TRP A 210 -13.74 0.32 -4.34
CA TRP A 210 -14.13 0.98 -3.10
C TRP A 210 -15.09 2.13 -3.38
N PHE A 211 -14.78 2.98 -4.37
CA PHE A 211 -15.62 4.11 -4.74
C PHE A 211 -17.01 3.67 -5.20
N ALA A 212 -17.10 2.63 -6.04
CA ALA A 212 -18.38 2.09 -6.52
C ALA A 212 -19.26 1.53 -5.39
N LEU A 213 -18.65 0.97 -4.33
CA LEU A 213 -19.38 0.52 -3.14
C LEU A 213 -19.92 1.69 -2.32
N GLN A 214 -19.17 2.80 -2.22
CA GLN A 214 -19.56 3.96 -1.43
C GLN A 214 -20.51 4.92 -2.18
N TYR A 215 -20.39 4.99 -3.51
CA TYR A 215 -21.09 5.92 -4.39
C TYR A 215 -21.54 5.21 -5.68
N PRO A 216 -22.53 4.28 -5.60
CA PRO A 216 -22.92 3.47 -6.74
C PRO A 216 -23.35 4.30 -7.96
N GLY A 217 -22.72 4.04 -9.11
CA GLY A 217 -23.08 4.64 -10.39
C GLY A 217 -22.61 6.09 -10.61
N VAL A 218 -21.98 6.72 -9.61
CA VAL A 218 -21.48 8.10 -9.75
C VAL A 218 -20.46 8.18 -10.89
N ALA A 219 -20.68 9.13 -11.80
CA ALA A 219 -19.91 9.30 -13.04
C ALA A 219 -19.74 8.02 -13.89
N GLY A 220 -20.66 7.06 -13.76
CA GLY A 220 -20.62 5.80 -14.49
C GLY A 220 -19.63 4.78 -13.93
N VAL A 221 -19.10 5.00 -12.72
CA VAL A 221 -18.28 4.02 -12.00
C VAL A 221 -19.23 3.02 -11.32
N THR A 222 -19.12 1.75 -11.70
CA THR A 222 -19.89 0.66 -11.10
C THR A 222 -18.94 -0.45 -10.65
N ILE A 223 -19.43 -1.33 -9.77
CA ILE A 223 -18.61 -2.41 -9.24
C ILE A 223 -18.21 -3.38 -10.36
N GLU A 224 -19.07 -3.60 -11.34
CA GLU A 224 -18.82 -4.47 -12.51
C GLU A 224 -17.72 -3.89 -13.39
N ARG A 225 -17.78 -2.58 -13.69
CA ARG A 225 -16.76 -1.93 -14.52
C ARG A 225 -15.41 -1.89 -13.81
N ALA A 226 -15.39 -1.60 -12.51
CA ALA A 226 -14.16 -1.59 -11.73
C ALA A 226 -13.56 -3.00 -11.59
N ALA A 227 -14.39 -4.03 -11.39
CA ALA A 227 -13.97 -5.43 -11.37
C ALA A 227 -13.45 -5.90 -12.74
N ALA A 228 -14.08 -5.48 -13.85
CA ALA A 228 -13.60 -5.77 -15.20
C ALA A 228 -12.22 -5.14 -15.46
N LEU A 229 -11.99 -3.91 -14.98
CA LEU A 229 -10.68 -3.26 -15.05
C LEU A 229 -9.63 -4.04 -14.25
N GLU A 230 -9.94 -4.43 -13.02
CA GLU A 230 -9.04 -5.22 -12.17
C GLU A 230 -8.67 -6.56 -12.83
N HIS A 231 -9.66 -7.26 -13.38
CA HIS A 231 -9.44 -8.53 -14.07
C HIS A 231 -8.55 -8.37 -15.30
N ALA A 232 -8.85 -7.40 -16.16
CA ALA A 232 -8.05 -7.11 -17.36
C ALA A 232 -6.62 -6.69 -17.00
N ALA A 233 -6.44 -5.91 -15.92
CA ALA A 233 -5.13 -5.53 -15.41
C ALA A 233 -4.35 -6.75 -14.90
N ALA A 234 -4.99 -7.64 -14.12
CA ALA A 234 -4.37 -8.86 -13.62
C ALA A 234 -3.96 -9.83 -14.74
N GLU A 235 -4.80 -10.01 -15.76
CA GLU A 235 -4.44 -10.79 -16.95
C GLU A 235 -3.23 -10.19 -17.67
N ARG A 236 -3.21 -8.87 -17.83
CA ARG A 236 -2.09 -8.17 -18.48
C ARG A 236 -0.79 -8.31 -17.69
N VAL A 237 -0.83 -8.11 -16.37
CA VAL A 237 0.31 -8.31 -15.47
C VAL A 237 0.82 -9.74 -15.60
N SER A 238 -0.07 -10.73 -15.52
CA SER A 238 0.30 -12.15 -15.63
C SER A 238 0.99 -12.47 -16.96
N ALA A 239 0.45 -11.97 -18.08
CA ALA A 239 1.04 -12.16 -19.40
C ALA A 239 2.42 -11.49 -19.53
N ARG A 240 2.60 -10.29 -18.95
CA ARG A 240 3.90 -9.58 -18.96
C ARG A 240 4.93 -10.27 -18.07
N LEU A 241 4.54 -10.73 -16.89
CA LEU A 241 5.41 -11.48 -15.99
C LEU A 241 5.84 -12.81 -16.61
N GLU A 242 4.94 -13.53 -17.28
CA GLU A 242 5.30 -14.77 -17.99
C GLU A 242 6.34 -14.51 -19.10
N ALA A 243 6.16 -13.43 -19.87
CA ALA A 243 7.14 -13.04 -20.87
C ALA A 243 8.50 -12.69 -20.25
N GLU A 244 8.52 -11.98 -19.12
CA GLU A 244 9.73 -11.62 -18.39
C GLU A 244 10.44 -12.86 -17.81
N VAL A 245 9.70 -13.85 -17.31
CA VAL A 245 10.27 -15.12 -16.83
C VAL A 245 10.92 -15.90 -17.98
N ARG A 246 10.31 -15.90 -19.17
CA ARG A 246 10.86 -16.57 -20.36
C ARG A 246 12.08 -15.85 -20.94
N SER A 247 12.21 -14.54 -20.72
CA SER A 247 13.31 -13.72 -21.25
C SER A 247 13.72 -12.64 -20.25
N PRO A 248 14.53 -12.99 -19.23
CA PRO A 248 14.81 -12.11 -18.09
C PRO A 248 15.66 -10.89 -18.46
N SER A 249 15.07 -9.72 -18.33
CA SER A 249 15.71 -8.40 -18.39
C SER A 249 15.91 -7.80 -16.99
N VAL A 250 15.04 -8.16 -16.03
CA VAL A 250 15.10 -7.75 -14.62
C VAL A 250 16.26 -8.45 -13.89
N GLY A 251 16.94 -7.71 -13.03
CA GLY A 251 18.10 -8.22 -12.27
C GLY A 251 19.38 -8.33 -13.10
N ARG A 252 19.46 -7.63 -14.25
CA ARG A 252 20.68 -7.47 -15.05
C ARG A 252 21.05 -6.00 -15.19
N CYS A 253 22.34 -5.72 -15.03
CA CYS A 253 22.91 -4.40 -15.22
C CYS A 253 22.74 -3.94 -16.67
N ARG A 254 22.10 -2.79 -16.90
CA ARG A 254 21.90 -2.23 -18.25
C ARG A 254 23.22 -1.92 -18.98
N ALA A 255 24.31 -1.70 -18.24
CA ALA A 255 25.61 -1.35 -18.82
C ALA A 255 26.49 -2.56 -19.15
N CYS A 256 26.47 -3.62 -18.33
CA CYS A 256 27.41 -4.75 -18.49
C CYS A 256 26.74 -6.13 -18.52
N GLY A 257 25.42 -6.22 -18.39
CA GLY A 257 24.66 -7.46 -18.44
C GLY A 257 24.85 -8.41 -17.25
N GLN A 258 25.74 -8.09 -16.30
CA GLN A 258 25.93 -8.86 -15.06
C GLN A 258 24.68 -8.81 -14.19
N SER A 259 24.45 -9.88 -13.43
CA SER A 259 23.38 -9.93 -12.44
C SER A 259 23.56 -8.82 -11.40
N CYS A 260 22.49 -8.06 -11.14
CA CYS A 260 22.43 -7.05 -10.09
C CYS A 260 21.08 -7.15 -9.38
N ALA A 261 20.92 -6.39 -8.29
CA ALA A 261 19.64 -6.36 -7.59
C ALA A 261 18.53 -5.90 -8.54
N PRO A 262 17.35 -6.54 -8.54
CA PRO A 262 16.24 -6.24 -9.46
C PRO A 262 15.78 -4.77 -9.47
N TRP A 263 15.93 -4.07 -8.34
CA TRP A 263 15.53 -2.67 -8.16
C TRP A 263 16.61 -1.66 -8.56
N TYR A 264 17.80 -2.10 -8.98
CA TYR A 264 18.85 -1.22 -9.48
C TYR A 264 19.09 -1.43 -10.98
N PRO A 265 19.18 -0.35 -11.79
CA PRO A 265 19.44 -0.46 -13.23
C PRO A 265 20.92 -0.77 -13.54
N LEU A 266 21.82 -0.60 -12.56
CA LEU A 266 23.26 -0.81 -12.68
C LEU A 266 23.75 -1.68 -11.52
N CYS A 267 24.77 -2.51 -11.75
CA CYS A 267 25.50 -3.16 -10.66
C CYS A 267 26.40 -2.15 -9.93
N ASP A 268 26.79 -2.45 -8.70
CA ASP A 268 27.62 -1.57 -7.85
C ASP A 268 28.88 -1.09 -8.56
N ARG A 269 29.53 -1.97 -9.33
CA ARG A 269 30.71 -1.63 -10.14
C ARG A 269 30.42 -0.59 -11.23
N CYS A 270 29.28 -0.70 -11.92
CA CYS A 270 28.90 0.24 -12.97
C CYS A 270 28.35 1.54 -12.40
N HIS A 271 27.74 1.48 -11.20
CA HIS A 271 27.31 2.66 -10.46
C HIS A 271 28.51 3.48 -9.97
N GLY A 272 29.52 2.86 -9.34
CA GLY A 272 30.71 3.55 -8.81
C GLY A 272 31.70 4.06 -9.87
N ARG A 273 31.43 3.85 -11.16
CA ARG A 273 32.20 4.43 -12.29
C ARG A 273 31.53 5.65 -12.93
N ARG A 274 30.33 6.01 -12.46
CA ARG A 274 29.65 7.28 -12.79
C ARG A 274 29.99 8.32 -11.74
#